data_AF-A0A1D6EIZ6-F1
#
_entry.id   AF-A0A1D6EIZ6-F1
#
_cell.length_a   1.000
_cell.length_b   1.000
_cell.length_c   1.000
_cell.angle_alpha   90.00
_cell.angle_beta   90.00
_cell.angle_gamma   90.00
#
_symmetry.space_group_name_H-M   'P 1'
#
loop_
_entity.id
_entity.type
_entity.pdbx_description
1 polymer ?
#
loop_
_entity_poly.entity_id
_entity_poly.type
_entity_poly.pdbx_seq_one_letter_code
_entity_poly.pdbx_strand_id
1 'polypeptide(L)'
;MGMAAKEHFVLVHGEGHGAWCWFKLRWLLEGAGYHVTCIDLAGGGVDPTDPNTIRSFQQYDKPLIDLISTLPEGEKVRVFFLFCQHI
;
A
#
# COMPACT_ATOMS: atom_id res chain seq x y z
N MET A 1 -10.42 28.64 -8.96
CA MET A 1 -9.92 27.58 -9.86
C MET A 1 -9.49 26.41 -8.98
N GLY A 2 -10.29 25.34 -8.89
CA GLY A 2 -9.97 24.21 -8.02
C GLY A 2 -8.71 23.51 -8.52
N MET A 3 -7.69 23.38 -7.70
CA MET A 3 -6.54 22.53 -8.01
C MET A 3 -7.04 21.10 -8.06
N ALA A 4 -6.99 20.46 -9.24
CA ALA A 4 -7.23 19.02 -9.33
C ALA A 4 -6.28 18.33 -8.35
N ALA A 5 -6.81 17.49 -7.47
CA ALA A 5 -5.99 16.68 -6.58
C ALA A 5 -4.98 15.90 -7.44
N LYS A 6 -3.69 15.98 -7.10
CA LYS A 6 -2.67 15.19 -7.79
C LYS A 6 -2.93 13.70 -7.54
N GLU A 7 -2.41 12.87 -8.42
CA GLU A 7 -2.61 11.41 -8.46
C GLU A 7 -2.42 10.73 -7.10
N HIS A 8 -3.16 9.65 -6.88
CA HIS A 8 -3.10 8.85 -5.65
C HIS A 8 -2.12 7.68 -5.82
N PHE A 9 -1.12 7.61 -4.95
CA PHE A 9 -0.12 6.56 -4.87
C PHE A 9 -0.47 5.58 -3.76
N VAL A 10 -0.46 4.28 -4.07
CA VAL A 10 -0.55 3.20 -3.09
C VAL A 10 0.81 2.50 -3.04
N LEU A 11 1.47 2.57 -1.88
CA LEU A 11 2.80 2.03 -1.66
C LEU A 11 2.71 0.73 -0.86
N VAL A 12 3.21 -0.36 -1.46
CA VAL A 12 3.11 -1.72 -0.94
C VAL A 12 4.51 -2.23 -0.60
N HIS A 13 4.74 -2.58 0.67
CA HIS A 13 6.04 -3.07 1.13
C HIS A 13 6.36 -4.48 0.59
N GLY A 14 7.63 -4.87 0.66
CA GLY A 14 8.08 -6.24 0.38
C GLY A 14 8.10 -7.12 1.64
N GLU A 15 8.50 -8.39 1.50
CA GLU A 15 8.60 -9.32 2.64
C GLU A 15 9.56 -8.81 3.74
N GLY A 16 9.24 -9.13 4.99
CA GLY A 16 10.04 -8.74 6.17
C GLY A 16 9.94 -7.24 6.54
N HIS A 17 9.06 -6.49 5.90
CA HIS A 17 8.86 -5.06 6.13
C HIS A 17 7.40 -4.73 6.48
N GLY A 18 7.08 -3.44 6.52
CA GLY A 18 5.75 -2.88 6.68
C GLY A 18 5.68 -1.51 6.02
N ALA A 19 4.52 -0.84 6.10
CA ALA A 19 4.26 0.52 5.62
C ALA A 19 5.33 1.52 6.07
N TRP A 20 5.93 1.30 7.24
CA TRP A 20 6.99 2.13 7.81
C TRP A 20 8.21 2.31 6.88
N CYS A 21 8.51 1.34 5.99
CA CYS A 21 9.68 1.45 5.10
C CYS A 21 9.54 2.61 4.10
N TRP A 22 8.32 3.09 3.87
CA TRP A 22 8.01 4.16 2.92
C TRP A 22 8.08 5.56 3.52
N PHE A 23 8.41 5.74 4.80
CA PHE A 23 8.27 7.02 5.49
C PHE A 23 8.92 8.21 4.75
N LYS A 24 10.13 8.04 4.20
CA LYS A 24 10.84 9.09 3.46
C LYS A 24 10.15 9.39 2.13
N LEU A 25 9.76 8.36 1.39
CA LEU A 25 9.13 8.51 0.08
C LEU A 25 7.74 9.14 0.22
N ARG A 26 6.96 8.68 1.21
CA ARG A 26 5.68 9.26 1.58
C ARG A 26 5.82 10.76 1.82
N TRP A 27 6.77 11.17 2.67
CA TRP A 27 7.00 12.58 2.97
C TRP A 27 7.30 13.42 1.71
N LEU A 28 8.13 12.90 0.80
CA LEU A 28 8.46 13.58 -0.45
C LEU A 28 7.25 13.71 -1.39
N LEU A 29 6.47 12.65 -1.53
CA LEU A 29 5.28 12.63 -2.40
C LEU A 29 4.16 13.52 -1.85
N GLU A 30 3.87 13.44 -0.55
CA GLU A 30 2.91 14.31 0.13
C GLU A 30 3.37 15.78 0.06
N GLY A 31 4.66 16.06 0.27
CA GLY A 31 5.24 17.39 0.11
C GLY A 31 5.16 17.93 -1.31
N ALA A 32 5.15 17.06 -2.32
CA ALA A 32 4.89 17.41 -3.71
C ALA A 32 3.38 17.53 -4.02
N GLY A 33 2.48 17.30 -3.06
CA GLY A 33 1.04 17.46 -3.17
C GLY A 33 0.29 16.24 -3.71
N TYR A 34 0.92 15.07 -3.75
CA TYR A 34 0.26 13.79 -4.09
C TYR A 34 -0.47 13.20 -2.89
N HIS A 35 -1.55 12.45 -3.14
CA HIS A 35 -2.16 11.62 -2.11
C HIS A 35 -1.42 10.29 -2.02
N VAL A 36 -1.07 9.84 -0.81
CA VAL A 36 -0.25 8.64 -0.63
C VAL A 36 -0.84 7.76 0.48
N THR A 37 -1.12 6.52 0.13
CA THR A 37 -1.51 5.47 1.08
C THR A 37 -0.36 4.46 1.17
N CYS A 38 0.20 4.29 2.37
CA CYS A 38 1.16 3.22 2.66
C CYS A 38 0.41 2.13 3.42
N ILE A 39 0.40 0.90 2.90
CA ILE A 39 -0.33 -0.20 3.51
C ILE A 39 0.60 -1.20 4.16
N ASP A 40 0.15 -1.78 5.28
CA ASP A 40 0.68 -3.01 5.82
C ASP A 40 -0.12 -4.18 5.21
N LEU A 41 0.58 -5.16 4.63
CA LEU A 41 -0.01 -6.43 4.22
C LEU A 41 -0.22 -7.33 5.44
N ALA A 42 -0.97 -8.42 5.30
CA ALA A 42 -1.25 -9.29 6.43
C ALA A 42 0.05 -9.83 7.03
N GLY A 43 0.22 -9.69 8.36
CA GLY A 43 1.45 -10.05 9.09
C GLY A 43 2.66 -9.15 8.81
N GLY A 44 2.49 -8.08 8.03
CA GLY A 44 3.51 -7.05 7.79
C GLY A 44 3.39 -5.87 8.76
N GLY A 45 4.52 -5.25 9.10
CA GLY A 45 4.57 -4.04 9.92
C GLY A 45 3.82 -4.15 11.26
N VAL A 46 2.73 -3.38 11.40
CA VAL A 46 1.90 -3.34 12.62
C VAL A 46 0.64 -4.20 12.53
N ASP A 47 0.44 -4.93 11.43
CA ASP A 47 -0.70 -5.84 11.29
C ASP A 47 -0.60 -6.97 12.32
N PRO A 48 -1.68 -7.26 13.08
CA PRO A 48 -1.64 -8.23 14.16
C PRO A 48 -1.75 -9.70 13.70
N THR A 49 -1.92 -9.96 12.41
CA THR A 49 -2.04 -11.33 11.89
C THR A 49 -0.72 -12.07 12.10
N ASP A 50 -0.76 -13.26 12.72
CA ASP A 50 0.42 -14.10 12.83
C ASP A 50 0.88 -14.54 11.43
N PRO A 51 2.10 -14.15 10.98
CA PRO A 51 2.59 -14.51 9.64
C PRO A 51 2.65 -16.02 9.41
N ASN A 52 2.80 -16.81 10.48
CA ASN A 52 2.83 -18.27 10.38
C ASN A 52 1.47 -18.89 10.04
N THR A 53 0.39 -18.10 10.05
CA THR A 53 -0.97 -18.55 9.70
C THR A 53 -1.36 -18.22 8.26
N ILE A 54 -0.56 -17.39 7.58
CA ILE A 54 -0.79 -16.99 6.20
C ILE A 54 -0.29 -18.11 5.28
N ARG A 55 -1.18 -18.59 4.39
CA ARG A 55 -0.95 -19.76 3.53
C ARG A 55 -1.13 -19.49 2.04
N SER A 56 -1.50 -18.28 1.67
CA SER A 56 -1.67 -17.90 0.26
C SER A 56 -1.43 -16.41 0.02
N PHE A 57 -1.09 -16.07 -1.22
CA PHE A 57 -0.98 -14.68 -1.66
C PHE A 57 -2.27 -13.90 -1.47
N GLN A 58 -3.43 -14.51 -1.69
CA GLN A 58 -4.72 -13.86 -1.45
C GLN A 58 -4.92 -13.46 0.01
N GLN A 59 -4.42 -14.27 0.96
CA GLN A 59 -4.48 -13.93 2.38
C GLN A 59 -3.48 -12.81 2.72
N TYR A 60 -2.26 -12.89 2.18
CA TYR A 60 -1.23 -11.88 2.37
C TYR A 60 -1.65 -10.51 1.80
N ASP A 61 -2.15 -10.50 0.57
CA ASP A 61 -2.56 -9.30 -0.18
C ASP A 61 -3.96 -8.80 0.18
N LYS A 62 -4.67 -9.47 1.11
CA LYS A 62 -6.04 -9.10 1.48
C LYS A 62 -6.19 -7.60 1.82
N PRO A 63 -5.32 -6.97 2.62
CA PRO A 63 -5.42 -5.55 2.91
C PRO A 63 -5.35 -4.67 1.65
N LEU A 64 -4.53 -5.04 0.66
CA LEU A 64 -4.44 -4.33 -0.61
C LEU A 64 -5.72 -4.51 -1.45
N ILE A 65 -6.23 -5.74 -1.53
CA ILE A 65 -7.44 -6.07 -2.28
C ILE A 65 -8.65 -5.32 -1.70
N ASP A 66 -8.75 -5.30 -0.37
CA ASP A 66 -9.81 -4.58 0.35
C ASP A 66 -9.71 -3.07 0.08
N LEU A 67 -8.51 -2.49 0.16
CA LEU A 67 -8.29 -1.07 -0.16
C LEU A 67 -8.77 -0.74 -1.57
N ILE A 68 -8.32 -1.50 -2.57
CA ILE A 68 -8.70 -1.26 -3.98
C ILE A 68 -10.21 -1.37 -4.17
N SER A 69 -10.86 -2.32 -3.49
CA SER A 69 -12.31 -2.55 -3.58
C SER A 69 -13.14 -1.42 -2.96
N THR A 70 -12.55 -0.60 -2.08
CA THR A 70 -13.22 0.58 -1.49
C THR A 70 -13.08 1.86 -2.33
N LEU A 71 -12.26 1.83 -3.37
CA LEU A 71 -12.04 3.01 -4.22
C LEU A 71 -13.29 3.34 -5.05
N PRO A 72 -13.64 4.63 -5.18
CA PRO A 72 -14.70 5.08 -6.09
C PRO A 72 -14.47 4.62 -7.52
N GLU A 73 -15.57 4.32 -8.22
CA GLU A 73 -15.53 3.97 -9.63
C GLU A 73 -14.92 5.11 -10.46
N GLY A 74 -13.91 4.79 -11.28
CA GLY A 74 -13.19 5.77 -12.08
C GLY A 74 -11.98 6.43 -11.40
N GLU A 75 -11.73 6.18 -10.11
CA GLU A 75 -10.49 6.63 -9.46
C GLU A 75 -9.29 5.83 -10.00
N LYS A 76 -8.26 6.56 -10.47
CA LYS A 76 -6.99 5.95 -10.91
C LYS A 76 -5.96 6.06 -9.80
N VAL A 77 -5.48 4.92 -9.33
CA VAL A 77 -4.38 4.82 -8.37
C VAL A 77 -3.13 4.26 -9.03
N ARG A 78 -1.96 4.74 -8.62
CA ARG A 78 -0.67 4.17 -9.02
C ARG A 78 -0.14 3.29 -7.90
N VAL A 79 -0.09 1.99 -8.14
CA VAL A 79 0.39 1.00 -7.16
C VAL A 79 1.88 0.74 -7.38
N PHE A 80 2.68 0.86 -6.32
CA PHE A 80 4.13 0.59 -6.32
C PHE A 80 4.44 -0.54 -5.33
N PHE A 81 5.05 -1.62 -5.82
CA PHE A 81 5.52 -2.73 -5.00
C PHE A 81 7.04 -2.63 -4.82
N LEU A 82 7.52 -2.69 -3.57
CA LEU A 82 8.96 -2.64 -3.29
C LEU A 82 9.69 -3.92 -3.75
N PHE A 83 8.99 -5.06 -3.85
CA PHE A 83 9.52 -6.31 -4.39
C PHE A 83 8.41 -7.14 -5.05
N CYS A 84 8.75 -7.89 -6.10
CA CYS A 84 7.89 -8.95 -6.64
C CYS A 84 7.97 -10.12 -5.65
N GLN A 85 6.83 -10.52 -5.08
CA GLN A 85 6.76 -11.65 -4.14
C GLN A 85 7.30 -12.91 -4.85
N HIS A 86 8.36 -13.51 -4.33
CA HIS A 86 8.95 -14.74 -4.85
C HIS A 86 9.01 -15.76 -3.71
N ILE A 87 8.02 -16.66 -3.68
CA ILE A 87 8.12 -17.98 -3.08
C ILE A 87 7.74 -18.98 -4.17
#